data_AF-A0AAN8VX26-F1
#
_entry.id   AF-A0AAN8VX26-F1
#
_cell.length_a   1.000
_cell.length_b   1.000
_cell.length_c   1.000
_cell.angle_alpha   90.00
_cell.angle_beta   90.00
_cell.angle_gamma   90.00
#
_symmetry.space_group_name_H-M   'P 1'
#
loop_
_entity.id
_entity.type
_entity.pdbx_description
1 polymer ?
#
loop_
_entity_poly.entity_id
_entity_poly.type
_entity_poly.pdbx_seq_one_letter_code
_entity_poly.pdbx_strand_id
1 'polypeptide(L)'
;MQNQDDIRNLPIDIAFARLGEWLVDRKRIPADWRKRAAAVKAKISTAFSSLPKEIDPYFQTLDPEEIGYLETRKIYDILLKATPETRNIFGRLSGAAGVWEAIVYAYEKDHIFLGEAALVMVQNVNYEIPYHKKQLQKVHQQLAELDRKEVDIKRNAALSATKYAEACQEHGLQGKDVRLELLETAKSLPAIFSKILEVLGGESMSRAMDYYSNFVRDAHTEKDKSFQAVLTNLRDLCEIPPSLEVSAGPDVLESLGVQSNFVAGEMDVTADNIDWDITVDSSQIDWDIGTVEETDDSGNGFGSYEIVNANDILQSSQNDAIEPNQLPPEISVSEISWDISVENPQVEVNEDTLTPNPGMEAQVPLAGVTKPSETKNRSQLLDPEYRNKILDDLFEMKAFLHQRLMELKNEESLSLQHQVQAVAPFVLQQYNPDAIQSMLSEVSSAISWLTNRKTRDLIMILNSKRFLDRLVNTLEEKKHHEVKLKEGLKDLSTKRMELQNSLTSTWPKQEAAVAKTRELKKLCESTLSSMFDGRPVNIIGEINTLLM
;
A
#
# COMPACT_ATOMS: atom_id res chain seq x y z
N MET A 1 52.59 55.19 -33.39
CA MET A 1 51.51 55.41 -34.37
C MET A 1 50.90 54.05 -34.65
N GLN A 2 49.69 53.76 -34.16
CA GLN A 2 48.99 52.53 -34.52
C GLN A 2 48.63 52.62 -36.01
N ASN A 3 49.00 51.61 -36.79
CA ASN A 3 48.70 51.55 -38.23
C ASN A 3 47.18 51.63 -38.41
N GLN A 4 46.71 52.51 -39.29
CA GLN A 4 45.27 52.66 -39.59
C GLN A 4 44.65 51.35 -40.12
N ASP A 5 45.47 50.45 -40.66
CA ASP A 5 45.05 49.12 -41.10
C ASP A 5 44.70 48.18 -39.94
N ASP A 6 45.35 48.33 -38.78
CA ASP A 6 45.03 47.52 -37.59
C ASP A 6 43.66 47.91 -37.00
N ILE A 7 43.29 49.20 -37.09
CA ILE A 7 41.98 49.71 -36.65
C ILE A 7 40.85 49.28 -37.60
N ARG A 8 41.15 49.13 -38.90
CA ARG A 8 40.20 48.65 -39.92
C ARG A 8 39.87 47.17 -39.77
N ASN A 9 40.77 46.38 -39.19
CA ASN A 9 40.61 44.93 -39.01
C ASN A 9 39.97 44.50 -37.69
N LEU A 10 39.68 45.42 -36.76
CA LEU A 10 39.03 45.09 -35.48
C LEU A 10 37.64 44.49 -35.71
N PRO A 11 37.19 43.44 -35.01
CA PRO A 11 35.85 42.90 -35.19
C PRO A 11 34.75 43.92 -34.83
N ILE A 12 33.62 43.86 -35.54
CA ILE A 12 32.40 44.58 -35.17
C ILE A 12 31.52 43.63 -34.39
N ASP A 13 31.42 43.86 -33.09
CA ASP A 13 30.53 43.09 -32.24
C ASP A 13 29.19 43.81 -32.07
N ILE A 14 28.09 43.10 -32.33
CA ILE A 14 26.74 43.65 -32.28
C ILE A 14 25.88 42.77 -31.38
N ALA A 15 25.24 43.37 -30.38
CA ALA A 15 24.29 42.64 -29.52
C ALA A 15 23.05 42.22 -30.34
N PHE A 16 22.69 40.94 -30.32
CA PHE A 16 21.56 40.41 -31.11
C PHE A 16 20.24 41.16 -30.82
N ALA A 17 19.98 41.50 -29.56
CA ALA A 17 18.78 42.22 -29.12
C ALA A 17 18.61 43.60 -29.76
N ARG A 18 19.73 44.26 -30.12
CA ARG A 18 19.74 45.60 -30.72
C ARG A 18 20.10 45.59 -32.21
N LEU A 19 20.25 44.42 -32.82
CA LEU A 19 20.65 44.29 -34.21
C LEU A 19 19.70 45.04 -35.15
N GLY A 20 18.38 44.90 -34.95
CA GLY A 20 17.37 45.58 -35.78
C GLY A 20 17.46 47.11 -35.72
N GLU A 21 17.66 47.68 -34.53
CA GLU A 21 17.85 49.13 -34.33
C GLU A 21 19.16 49.59 -34.97
N TRP A 22 20.24 48.87 -34.70
CA TRP A 22 21.57 49.17 -35.21
C TRP A 22 21.62 49.22 -36.74
N LEU A 23 20.89 48.31 -37.40
CA LEU A 23 20.76 48.27 -38.86
C LEU A 23 20.06 49.52 -39.40
N VAL A 24 19.02 50.03 -38.72
CA VAL A 24 18.30 51.24 -39.12
C VAL A 24 19.14 52.50 -38.85
N ASP A 25 19.76 52.60 -37.67
CA ASP A 25 20.57 53.75 -37.26
C ASP A 25 21.75 53.99 -38.22
N ARG A 26 22.35 52.90 -38.70
CA ARG A 26 23.45 52.94 -39.68
C ARG A 26 22.99 52.99 -41.13
N LYS A 27 21.68 53.14 -41.36
CA LYS A 27 21.04 53.19 -42.70
C LYS A 27 21.38 51.97 -43.57
N ARG A 28 21.56 50.79 -42.95
CA ARG A 28 21.79 49.52 -43.65
C ARG A 28 20.49 48.89 -44.12
N ILE A 29 19.40 49.14 -43.39
CA ILE A 29 18.03 48.86 -43.81
C ILE A 29 17.20 50.14 -43.71
N PRO A 30 16.13 50.29 -44.52
CA PRO A 30 15.29 51.48 -44.48
C PRO A 30 14.42 51.50 -43.20
N ALA A 31 14.08 52.69 -42.70
CA ALA A 31 13.29 52.82 -41.46
C ALA A 31 11.88 52.19 -41.57
N ASP A 32 11.33 52.10 -42.78
CA ASP A 32 10.05 51.47 -43.09
C ASP A 32 10.17 49.98 -43.45
N TRP A 33 11.31 49.33 -43.17
CA TRP A 33 11.55 47.91 -43.52
C TRP A 33 10.45 46.98 -43.04
N ARG A 34 9.83 47.21 -41.87
CA ARG A 34 8.72 46.38 -41.36
C ARG A 34 7.50 46.41 -42.27
N LYS A 35 7.14 47.59 -42.80
CA LYS A 35 6.03 47.74 -43.76
C LYS A 35 6.36 47.02 -45.08
N ARG A 36 7.62 47.13 -45.53
CA ARG A 36 8.10 46.45 -46.74
C ARG A 36 8.11 44.93 -46.55
N ALA A 37 8.57 44.42 -45.41
CA ALA A 37 8.55 43.01 -45.05
C ALA A 37 7.11 42.47 -45.02
N ALA A 38 6.15 43.20 -44.44
CA ALA A 38 4.74 42.83 -44.46
C ALA A 38 4.17 42.73 -45.89
N ALA A 39 4.55 43.67 -46.78
CA ALA A 39 4.17 43.60 -48.18
C ALA A 39 4.78 42.40 -48.91
N VAL A 40 6.01 42.00 -48.55
CA VAL A 40 6.64 40.78 -49.07
C VAL A 40 5.93 39.53 -48.53
N LYS A 41 5.59 39.47 -47.24
CA LYS A 41 4.80 38.37 -46.65
C LYS A 41 3.43 38.19 -47.31
N ALA A 42 2.75 39.28 -47.66
CA ALA A 42 1.49 39.19 -48.41
C ALA A 42 1.67 38.56 -49.81
N LYS A 43 2.79 38.85 -50.47
CA LYS A 43 3.16 38.20 -51.75
C LYS A 43 3.50 36.72 -51.55
N ILE A 44 4.19 36.36 -50.47
CA ILE A 44 4.48 34.97 -50.11
C ILE A 44 3.17 34.20 -49.92
N SER A 45 2.23 34.72 -49.13
CA SER A 45 0.94 34.06 -48.89
C SER A 45 0.18 33.81 -50.20
N THR A 46 0.18 34.80 -51.10
CA THR A 46 -0.44 34.66 -52.43
C THR A 46 0.28 33.61 -53.28
N ALA A 47 1.62 33.66 -53.36
CA ALA A 47 2.43 32.75 -54.16
C ALA A 47 2.41 31.31 -53.63
N PHE A 48 2.33 31.14 -52.31
CA PHE A 48 2.27 29.84 -51.64
C PHE A 48 1.00 29.06 -52.02
N SER A 49 -0.13 29.74 -52.21
CA SER A 49 -1.37 29.10 -52.67
C SER A 49 -1.23 28.46 -54.07
N SER A 50 -0.35 29.02 -54.91
CA SER A 50 -0.04 28.54 -56.26
C SER A 50 1.20 27.64 -56.34
N LEU A 51 1.80 27.27 -55.19
CA LEU A 51 3.03 26.49 -55.15
C LEU A 51 2.75 25.02 -55.52
N PRO A 52 3.46 24.43 -56.50
CA PRO A 52 3.27 23.02 -56.84
C PRO A 52 3.87 22.10 -55.76
N LYS A 53 3.01 21.56 -54.89
CA LYS A 53 3.40 20.74 -53.71
C LYS A 53 3.99 19.37 -54.05
N GLU A 54 3.92 18.95 -55.31
CA GLU A 54 4.39 17.66 -55.80
C GLU A 54 5.88 17.65 -56.17
N ILE A 55 6.50 18.83 -56.30
CA ILE A 55 7.88 18.96 -56.75
C ILE A 55 8.89 18.51 -55.67
N ASP A 56 8.62 18.83 -54.40
CA ASP A 56 9.51 18.50 -53.30
C ASP A 56 8.72 18.24 -52.00
N PRO A 57 9.00 17.15 -51.26
CA PRO A 57 8.37 16.86 -49.97
C PRO A 57 8.50 18.00 -48.94
N TYR A 58 9.56 18.81 -49.03
CA TYR A 58 9.78 19.98 -48.18
C TYR A 58 8.59 20.95 -48.21
N PHE A 59 7.92 21.13 -49.35
CA PHE A 59 6.79 22.05 -49.47
C PHE A 59 5.58 21.64 -48.63
N GLN A 60 5.48 20.37 -48.24
CA GLN A 60 4.42 19.85 -47.39
C GLN A 60 4.70 20.06 -45.89
N THR A 61 5.96 20.35 -45.54
CA THR A 61 6.41 20.59 -44.15
C THR A 61 6.38 22.07 -43.75
N LEU A 62 6.11 22.96 -44.70
CA LEU A 62 6.12 24.41 -44.48
C LEU A 62 4.80 24.90 -43.86
N ASP A 63 4.92 25.68 -42.79
CA ASP A 63 3.83 26.50 -42.27
C ASP A 63 3.84 27.87 -42.96
N PRO A 64 2.73 28.29 -43.64
CA PRO A 64 2.64 29.57 -44.32
C PRO A 64 2.91 30.80 -43.42
N GLU A 65 2.70 30.69 -42.10
CA GLU A 65 2.97 31.79 -41.16
C GLU A 65 4.46 31.93 -40.81
N GLU A 66 5.23 30.84 -40.93
CA GLU A 66 6.65 30.77 -40.57
C GLU A 66 7.62 30.94 -41.76
N ILE A 67 7.09 31.06 -42.99
CA ILE A 67 7.89 31.29 -44.21
C ILE A 67 8.53 32.69 -44.14
N GLY A 68 9.83 32.73 -43.87
CA GLY A 68 10.64 33.93 -43.95
C GLY A 68 11.59 33.90 -45.14
N TYR A 69 12.61 34.74 -45.10
CA TYR A 69 13.62 34.82 -46.15
C TYR A 69 14.35 33.48 -46.43
N LEU A 70 14.75 32.72 -45.41
CA LEU A 70 15.49 31.45 -45.60
C LEU A 70 14.64 30.42 -46.35
N GLU A 71 13.39 30.25 -45.93
CA GLU A 71 12.44 29.35 -46.56
C GLU A 71 12.12 29.81 -47.99
N THR A 72 11.90 31.11 -48.19
CA THR A 72 11.66 31.71 -49.51
C THR A 72 12.81 31.44 -50.48
N ARG A 73 14.05 31.61 -50.03
CA ARG A 73 15.25 31.34 -50.82
C ARG A 73 15.37 29.86 -51.16
N LYS A 74 15.13 28.97 -50.19
CA LYS A 74 15.15 27.53 -50.41
C LYS A 74 14.06 27.07 -51.38
N ILE A 75 12.84 27.63 -51.29
CA ILE A 75 11.76 27.38 -52.24
C ILE A 75 12.18 27.80 -53.65
N TYR A 76 12.75 28.99 -53.79
CA TYR A 76 13.27 29.46 -55.07
C TYR A 76 14.35 28.53 -55.64
N ASP A 77 15.34 28.13 -54.84
CA ASP A 77 16.42 27.24 -55.26
C ASP A 77 15.90 25.85 -55.72
N ILE A 78 14.89 25.30 -55.05
CA ILE A 78 14.22 24.05 -55.43
C ILE A 78 13.48 24.22 -56.76
N LEU A 79 12.70 25.29 -56.92
CA LEU A 79 11.96 25.57 -58.15
C LEU A 79 12.89 25.82 -59.34
N LEU A 80 14.01 26.51 -59.11
CA LEU A 80 15.03 26.76 -60.13
C LEU A 80 15.67 25.46 -60.62
N LYS A 81 15.98 24.52 -59.71
CA LYS A 81 16.50 23.19 -60.07
C LYS A 81 15.47 22.35 -60.82
N ALA A 82 14.19 22.45 -60.46
CA ALA A 82 13.12 21.68 -61.08
C ALA A 82 12.70 22.22 -62.46
N THR A 83 12.83 23.54 -62.71
CA THR A 83 12.38 24.19 -63.95
C THR A 83 13.40 25.21 -64.50
N PRO A 84 14.56 24.77 -65.00
CA PRO A 84 15.66 25.66 -65.36
C PRO A 84 15.43 26.56 -66.59
N GLU A 85 14.40 26.34 -67.42
CA GLU A 85 14.36 26.91 -68.79
C GLU A 85 13.06 27.58 -69.25
N THR A 86 12.13 27.94 -68.37
CA THR A 86 10.99 28.76 -68.82
C THR A 86 11.31 30.24 -68.66
N ARG A 87 12.13 30.80 -69.54
CA ARG A 87 12.36 32.27 -69.56
C ARG A 87 11.30 32.96 -70.42
N ASN A 88 10.69 34.00 -69.90
CA ASN A 88 9.77 34.86 -70.65
C ASN A 88 10.56 35.73 -71.65
N ILE A 89 9.89 36.35 -72.63
CA ILE A 89 10.46 37.09 -73.77
C ILE A 89 11.42 38.24 -73.34
N PHE A 90 11.37 38.64 -72.07
CA PHE A 90 12.25 39.65 -71.45
C PHE A 90 13.42 39.07 -70.61
N GLY A 91 13.73 37.78 -70.75
CA GLY A 91 14.85 37.12 -70.06
C GLY A 91 14.62 36.79 -68.58
N ARG A 92 13.44 37.07 -68.03
CA ARG A 92 13.04 36.72 -66.66
C ARG A 92 12.51 35.29 -66.57
N LEU A 93 12.67 34.63 -65.43
CA LEU A 93 12.05 33.33 -65.20
C LEU A 93 10.51 33.46 -65.26
N SER A 94 9.85 32.46 -65.80
CA SER A 94 8.40 32.38 -66.00
C SER A 94 7.81 31.34 -65.03
N GLY A 95 6.49 31.41 -64.80
CA GLY A 95 5.79 30.52 -63.88
C GLY A 95 6.14 30.77 -62.40
N ALA A 96 5.99 29.72 -61.56
CA ALA A 96 6.21 29.81 -60.12
C ALA A 96 7.64 30.25 -59.77
N ALA A 97 8.67 29.78 -60.48
CA ALA A 97 10.05 30.17 -60.25
C ALA A 97 10.28 31.68 -60.39
N GLY A 98 9.67 32.33 -61.39
CA GLY A 98 9.76 33.79 -61.56
C GLY A 98 9.01 34.59 -60.49
N VAL A 99 7.91 34.05 -59.95
CA VAL A 99 7.19 34.68 -58.82
C VAL A 99 8.07 34.64 -57.56
N TRP A 100 8.68 33.49 -57.25
CA TRP A 100 9.55 33.35 -56.09
C TRP A 100 10.88 34.10 -56.26
N GLU A 101 11.44 34.20 -57.47
CA GLU A 101 12.58 35.07 -57.79
C GLU A 101 12.28 36.54 -57.43
N ALA A 102 11.10 37.03 -57.82
CA ALA A 102 10.69 38.40 -57.53
C ALA A 102 10.48 38.65 -56.02
N ILE A 103 10.06 37.63 -55.27
CA ILE A 103 9.92 37.69 -53.80
C ILE A 103 11.29 37.72 -53.13
N VAL A 104 12.22 36.84 -53.54
CA VAL A 104 13.61 36.85 -53.05
C VAL A 104 14.26 38.21 -53.34
N TYR A 105 14.13 38.71 -54.57
CA TYR A 105 14.64 40.04 -54.94
C TYR A 105 14.02 41.15 -54.08
N ALA A 106 12.74 41.05 -53.72
CA ALA A 106 12.11 42.04 -52.85
C ALA A 106 12.64 42.01 -51.40
N TYR A 107 13.10 40.86 -50.92
CA TYR A 107 13.80 40.75 -49.63
C TYR A 107 15.23 41.29 -49.70
N GLU A 108 15.96 40.95 -50.76
CA GLU A 108 17.36 41.34 -50.96
C GLU A 108 17.51 42.83 -51.29
N LYS A 109 16.53 43.40 -51.99
CA LYS A 109 16.46 44.84 -52.24
C LYS A 109 16.38 45.60 -50.91
N ASP A 110 17.33 46.51 -50.71
CA ASP A 110 17.49 47.28 -49.47
C ASP A 110 17.74 46.41 -48.21
N HIS A 111 18.12 45.14 -48.39
CA HIS A 111 18.48 44.17 -47.34
C HIS A 111 17.40 43.99 -46.26
N ILE A 112 16.13 44.01 -46.65
CA ILE A 112 14.98 43.89 -45.73
C ILE A 112 15.04 42.58 -44.92
N PHE A 113 15.60 41.51 -45.50
CA PHE A 113 15.79 40.23 -44.82
C PHE A 113 16.64 40.34 -43.55
N LEU A 114 17.59 41.29 -43.45
CA LEU A 114 18.40 41.46 -42.24
C LEU A 114 17.54 41.95 -41.06
N GLY A 115 16.54 42.80 -41.33
CA GLY A 115 15.59 43.26 -40.32
C GLY A 115 14.69 42.13 -39.83
N GLU A 116 14.20 41.29 -40.74
CA GLU A 116 13.39 40.11 -40.39
C GLU A 116 14.23 39.07 -39.62
N ALA A 117 15.46 38.79 -40.08
CA ALA A 117 16.38 37.90 -39.39
C ALA A 117 16.68 38.37 -37.96
N ALA A 118 16.92 39.67 -37.76
CA ALA A 118 17.11 40.25 -36.44
C ALA A 118 15.89 40.04 -35.52
N LEU A 119 14.68 40.23 -36.04
CA LEU A 119 13.44 40.02 -35.28
C LEU A 119 13.26 38.54 -34.89
N VAL A 120 13.43 37.63 -35.86
CA VAL A 120 13.28 36.18 -35.62
C VAL A 120 14.33 35.67 -34.65
N MET A 121 15.59 36.12 -34.76
CA MET A 121 16.63 35.77 -33.78
C MET A 121 16.26 36.21 -32.38
N VAL A 122 15.73 37.42 -32.19
CA VAL A 122 15.27 37.89 -30.87
C VAL A 122 14.11 37.05 -30.35
N GLN A 123 13.13 36.73 -31.18
CA GLN A 123 12.00 35.88 -30.78
C GLN A 123 12.46 34.49 -30.35
N ASN A 124 13.31 33.85 -31.15
CA ASN A 124 13.78 32.50 -30.88
C ASN A 124 14.63 32.42 -29.62
N VAL A 125 15.55 33.37 -29.44
CA VAL A 125 16.48 33.41 -28.30
C VAL A 125 15.76 33.74 -27.00
N ASN A 126 14.81 34.68 -27.02
CA ASN A 126 14.16 35.14 -25.79
C ASN A 126 12.93 34.31 -25.40
N TYR A 127 12.25 33.66 -26.35
CA TYR A 127 10.97 33.01 -26.11
C TYR A 127 10.93 31.54 -26.54
N GLU A 128 11.11 31.24 -27.84
CA GLU A 128 10.84 29.88 -28.37
C GLU A 128 11.80 28.83 -27.82
N ILE A 129 13.12 29.07 -27.91
CA ILE A 129 14.14 28.13 -27.44
C ILE A 129 14.02 27.91 -25.91
N PRO A 130 13.94 28.96 -25.07
CA PRO A 130 13.70 28.80 -23.64
C PRO A 130 12.40 28.06 -23.31
N TYR A 131 11.31 28.35 -24.03
CA TYR A 131 10.02 27.70 -23.83
C TYR A 131 10.12 26.20 -24.10
N HIS A 132 10.63 25.79 -25.26
CA HIS A 132 10.80 24.39 -25.59
C HIS A 132 11.79 23.69 -24.64
N LYS A 133 12.89 24.34 -24.27
CA LYS A 133 13.85 23.83 -23.29
C LYS A 133 13.19 23.56 -21.94
N LYS A 134 12.36 24.48 -21.45
CA LYS A 134 11.62 24.31 -20.18
C LYS A 134 10.60 23.18 -20.26
N GLN A 135 9.88 23.05 -21.39
CA GLN A 135 8.95 21.93 -21.60
C GLN A 135 9.68 20.59 -21.60
N LEU A 136 10.81 20.49 -22.31
CA LEU A 136 11.62 19.28 -22.33
C LEU A 136 12.16 18.95 -20.93
N GLN A 137 12.67 19.93 -20.18
CA GLN A 137 13.13 19.72 -18.82
C GLN A 137 12.01 19.19 -17.91
N LYS A 138 10.79 19.74 -18.04
CA LYS A 138 9.61 19.28 -17.30
C LYS A 138 9.27 17.83 -17.63
N VAL A 139 9.26 17.46 -18.92
CA VAL A 139 9.01 16.08 -19.36
C VAL A 139 10.10 15.13 -18.85
N HIS A 140 11.37 15.51 -18.90
CA HIS A 140 12.47 14.71 -18.35
C HIS A 140 12.34 14.52 -16.83
N GLN A 141 11.97 15.57 -16.10
CA GLN A 141 11.73 15.47 -14.65
C GLN A 141 10.56 14.52 -14.35
N GLN A 142 9.48 14.60 -15.11
CA GLN A 142 8.33 13.69 -14.98
C GLN A 142 8.73 12.24 -15.29
N LEU A 143 9.55 12.00 -16.32
CA LEU A 143 10.05 10.66 -16.64
C LEU A 143 10.92 10.09 -15.51
N ALA A 144 11.85 10.88 -14.97
CA ALA A 144 12.69 10.46 -13.85
C ALA A 144 11.87 10.14 -12.58
N GLU A 145 10.80 10.89 -12.33
CA GLU A 145 9.86 10.62 -11.24
C GLU A 145 9.05 9.33 -11.47
N LEU A 146 8.62 9.07 -12.71
CA LEU A 146 7.97 7.80 -13.06
C LEU A 146 8.92 6.61 -12.89
N ASP A 147 10.20 6.76 -13.23
CA ASP A 147 11.21 5.70 -13.04
C ASP A 147 11.39 5.35 -11.57
N ARG A 148 11.47 6.36 -10.69
CA ARG A 148 11.52 6.14 -9.23
C ARG A 148 10.27 5.42 -8.72
N LYS A 149 9.08 5.92 -9.09
CA LYS A 149 7.80 5.30 -8.73
C LYS A 149 7.67 3.87 -9.22
N GLU A 150 8.17 3.56 -10.41
CA GLU A 150 8.15 2.20 -10.94
C GLU A 150 8.98 1.25 -10.06
N VAL A 151 10.18 1.67 -9.66
CA VAL A 151 11.05 0.87 -8.77
C VAL A 151 10.37 0.64 -7.41
N ASP A 152 9.78 1.67 -6.83
CA ASP A 152 9.10 1.58 -5.53
C ASP A 152 7.87 0.68 -5.60
N ILE A 153 7.03 0.82 -6.63
CA ILE A 153 5.86 -0.05 -6.81
C ILE A 153 6.29 -1.50 -7.07
N LYS A 154 7.33 -1.75 -7.86
CA LYS A 154 7.87 -3.10 -8.06
C LYS A 154 8.35 -3.72 -6.75
N ARG A 155 9.08 -2.95 -5.94
CA ARG A 155 9.54 -3.38 -4.62
C ARG A 155 8.34 -3.71 -3.72
N ASN A 156 7.34 -2.84 -3.66
CA ASN A 156 6.14 -3.04 -2.85
C ASN A 156 5.29 -4.22 -3.33
N ALA A 157 5.21 -4.44 -4.64
CA ALA A 157 4.52 -5.59 -5.22
C ALA A 157 5.23 -6.91 -4.83
N ALA A 158 6.57 -6.94 -4.90
CA ALA A 158 7.35 -8.08 -4.47
C ALA A 158 7.18 -8.37 -2.97
N LEU A 159 7.24 -7.33 -2.12
CA LEU A 159 7.00 -7.46 -0.68
C LEU A 159 5.57 -7.93 -0.36
N SER A 160 4.58 -7.53 -1.15
CA SER A 160 3.20 -7.97 -0.98
C SER A 160 3.03 -9.44 -1.39
N ALA A 161 3.68 -9.85 -2.47
CA ALA A 161 3.71 -11.24 -2.93
C ALA A 161 4.37 -12.17 -1.88
N THR A 162 5.48 -11.75 -1.26
CA THR A 162 6.12 -12.54 -0.20
C THR A 162 5.23 -12.63 1.03
N LYS A 163 4.61 -11.53 1.46
CA LYS A 163 3.65 -11.53 2.59
C LYS A 163 2.43 -12.43 2.33
N TYR A 164 1.94 -12.50 1.10
CA TYR A 164 0.88 -13.42 0.72
C TYR A 164 1.36 -14.87 0.77
N ALA A 165 2.53 -15.17 0.21
CA ALA A 165 3.11 -16.52 0.23
C ALA A 165 3.38 -17.01 1.65
N GLU A 166 3.94 -16.17 2.52
CA GLU A 166 4.15 -16.46 3.94
C GLU A 166 2.82 -16.75 4.65
N ALA A 167 1.79 -15.94 4.42
CA ALA A 167 0.46 -16.16 5.00
C ALA A 167 -0.19 -17.46 4.49
N CYS A 168 -0.01 -17.80 3.21
CA CYS A 168 -0.45 -19.10 2.69
C CYS A 168 0.31 -20.26 3.35
N GLN A 169 1.63 -20.13 3.54
CA GLN A 169 2.47 -21.15 4.16
C GLN A 169 2.11 -21.40 5.63
N GLU A 170 1.76 -20.37 6.40
CA GLU A 170 1.29 -20.51 7.79
C GLU A 170 0.08 -21.45 7.90
N HIS A 171 -0.79 -21.43 6.89
CA HIS A 171 -1.98 -22.28 6.79
C HIS A 171 -1.75 -23.56 5.98
N GLY A 172 -0.55 -23.81 5.46
CA GLY A 172 -0.23 -24.98 4.64
C GLY A 172 -0.87 -24.98 3.25
N LEU A 173 -1.16 -23.79 2.71
CA LEU A 173 -1.87 -23.58 1.45
C LEU A 173 -0.90 -23.36 0.28
N GLN A 174 -1.33 -23.74 -0.92
CA GLN A 174 -0.67 -23.42 -2.19
C GLN A 174 -1.08 -22.04 -2.73
N GLY A 175 -2.27 -21.55 -2.35
CA GLY A 175 -2.76 -20.22 -2.70
C GLY A 175 -3.44 -20.11 -4.07
N LYS A 176 -3.90 -21.23 -4.65
CA LYS A 176 -4.67 -21.24 -5.91
C LYS A 176 -6.14 -20.94 -5.64
N ASP A 177 -6.80 -21.81 -4.87
CA ASP A 177 -8.16 -21.62 -4.38
C ASP A 177 -8.13 -21.72 -2.86
N VAL A 178 -7.98 -20.55 -2.23
CA VAL A 178 -7.79 -20.42 -0.78
C VAL A 178 -8.94 -21.09 -0.03
N ARG A 179 -10.18 -20.98 -0.52
CA ARG A 179 -11.34 -21.53 0.16
C ARG A 179 -11.36 -23.05 0.12
N LEU A 180 -11.14 -23.66 -1.05
CA LEU A 180 -11.09 -25.11 -1.19
C LEU A 180 -9.91 -25.72 -0.44
N GLU A 181 -8.74 -25.09 -0.53
CA GLU A 181 -7.53 -25.56 0.14
C GLU A 181 -7.67 -25.49 1.67
N LEU A 182 -8.30 -24.44 2.22
CA LEU A 182 -8.61 -24.38 3.66
C LEU A 182 -9.55 -25.50 4.10
N LEU A 183 -10.56 -25.84 3.30
CA LEU A 183 -11.44 -26.97 3.60
C LEU A 183 -10.72 -28.32 3.47
N GLU A 184 -9.76 -28.44 2.56
CA GLU A 184 -8.95 -29.64 2.40
C GLU A 184 -7.98 -29.84 3.56
N THR A 185 -7.35 -28.78 4.07
CA THR A 185 -6.50 -28.88 5.27
C THR A 185 -7.29 -29.39 6.48
N ALA A 186 -8.58 -29.04 6.58
CA ALA A 186 -9.47 -29.54 7.62
C ALA A 186 -9.76 -31.05 7.55
N LYS A 187 -9.50 -31.72 6.41
CA LYS A 187 -9.58 -33.19 6.28
C LYS A 187 -8.44 -33.93 7.00
N SER A 188 -7.41 -33.23 7.46
CA SER A 188 -6.35 -33.81 8.32
C SER A 188 -6.78 -33.96 9.78
N LEU A 189 -7.88 -33.30 10.17
CA LEU A 189 -8.38 -33.26 11.54
C LEU A 189 -8.75 -34.65 12.13
N PRO A 190 -9.35 -35.60 11.39
CA PRO A 190 -9.56 -36.97 11.87
C PRO A 190 -8.27 -37.64 12.36
N ALA A 191 -7.16 -37.48 11.63
CA ALA A 191 -5.87 -38.07 12.03
C ALA A 191 -5.32 -37.42 13.32
N ILE A 192 -5.54 -36.11 13.50
CA ILE A 192 -5.22 -35.40 14.73
C ILE A 192 -6.07 -35.92 15.90
N PHE A 193 -7.38 -36.11 15.67
CA PHE A 193 -8.28 -36.69 16.66
C PHE A 193 -7.91 -38.13 17.02
N SER A 194 -7.54 -38.98 16.05
CA SER A 194 -7.03 -40.33 16.33
C SER A 194 -5.81 -40.30 17.23
N LYS A 195 -4.86 -39.39 16.97
CA LYS A 195 -3.66 -39.25 17.79
C LYS A 195 -3.96 -38.76 19.20
N ILE A 196 -4.93 -37.86 19.35
CA ILE A 196 -5.41 -37.42 20.68
C ILE A 196 -6.00 -38.61 21.44
N LEU A 197 -6.85 -39.41 20.79
CA LEU A 197 -7.45 -40.59 21.41
C LEU A 197 -6.42 -41.67 21.76
N GLU A 198 -5.37 -41.85 20.96
CA GLU A 198 -4.26 -42.76 21.30
C GLU A 198 -3.51 -42.31 22.56
N VAL A 199 -3.23 -41.01 22.70
CA VAL A 199 -2.56 -40.46 23.90
C VAL A 199 -3.47 -40.59 25.12
N LEU A 200 -4.77 -40.30 24.97
CA LEU A 200 -5.74 -40.41 26.05
C LEU A 200 -6.03 -41.86 26.45
N GLY A 201 -5.96 -42.80 25.49
CA GLY A 201 -6.11 -44.24 25.73
C GLY A 201 -4.83 -44.94 26.19
N GLY A 202 -3.72 -44.22 26.36
CA GLY A 202 -2.43 -44.79 26.74
C GLY A 202 -2.42 -45.38 28.16
N GLU A 203 -1.54 -46.35 28.40
CA GLU A 203 -1.39 -46.99 29.72
C GLU A 203 -0.99 -45.99 30.82
N SER A 204 -0.19 -44.98 30.47
CA SER A 204 0.22 -43.93 31.41
C SER A 204 -0.95 -43.01 31.79
N MET A 205 -1.87 -42.73 30.86
CA MET A 205 -3.08 -41.95 31.12
C MET A 205 -4.03 -42.74 32.03
N SER A 206 -4.27 -44.02 31.72
CA SER A 206 -5.08 -44.91 32.57
C SER A 206 -4.53 -45.00 33.98
N ARG A 207 -3.21 -45.17 34.13
CA ARG A 207 -2.55 -45.17 35.45
C ARG A 207 -2.74 -43.85 36.20
N ALA A 208 -2.68 -42.71 35.51
CA ALA A 208 -2.92 -41.40 36.12
C ALA A 208 -4.38 -41.26 36.61
N MET A 209 -5.34 -41.69 35.81
CA MET A 209 -6.76 -41.67 36.17
C MET A 209 -7.06 -42.56 37.37
N ASP A 210 -6.52 -43.78 37.37
CA ASP A 210 -6.66 -44.71 38.49
C ASP A 210 -6.00 -44.16 39.75
N TYR A 211 -4.82 -43.58 39.63
CA TYR A 211 -4.11 -42.99 40.75
C TYR A 211 -4.93 -41.88 41.41
N TYR A 212 -5.43 -40.95 40.61
CA TYR A 212 -6.26 -39.85 41.09
C TYR A 212 -7.59 -40.33 41.67
N SER A 213 -8.29 -41.24 40.98
CA SER A 213 -9.57 -41.81 41.45
C SER A 213 -9.42 -42.53 42.79
N ASN A 214 -8.35 -43.33 42.93
CA ASN A 214 -8.05 -44.03 44.17
C ASN A 214 -7.70 -43.05 45.30
N PHE A 215 -6.97 -41.98 44.99
CA PHE A 215 -6.60 -40.96 45.98
C PHE A 215 -7.82 -40.21 46.48
N VAL A 216 -8.70 -39.76 45.58
CA VAL A 216 -9.94 -39.06 45.96
C VAL A 216 -10.84 -39.97 46.78
N ARG A 217 -10.97 -41.25 46.40
CA ARG A 217 -11.74 -42.25 47.16
C ARG A 217 -11.25 -42.39 48.59
N ASP A 218 -9.95 -42.53 48.79
CA ASP A 218 -9.36 -42.74 50.12
C ASP A 218 -9.42 -41.45 50.96
N ALA A 219 -9.24 -40.29 50.33
CA ALA A 219 -9.31 -38.97 50.99
C ALA A 219 -10.74 -38.58 51.42
N HIS A 220 -11.78 -39.02 50.71
CA HIS A 220 -13.18 -38.66 50.96
C HIS A 220 -13.98 -39.78 51.65
N THR A 221 -13.35 -40.54 52.55
CA THR A 221 -13.99 -41.63 53.31
C THR A 221 -14.99 -41.14 54.38
N GLU A 222 -16.01 -40.36 54.00
CA GLU A 222 -17.22 -40.18 54.80
C GLU A 222 -18.17 -41.36 54.55
N LYS A 223 -18.53 -42.09 55.60
CA LYS A 223 -19.16 -43.42 55.55
C LYS A 223 -20.57 -43.50 54.93
N ASP A 224 -21.20 -42.40 54.50
CA ASP A 224 -22.64 -42.39 54.15
C ASP A 224 -23.02 -41.65 52.85
N LYS A 225 -22.08 -41.30 51.96
CA LYS A 225 -22.41 -40.72 50.63
C LYS A 225 -21.99 -41.66 49.51
N SER A 226 -22.88 -41.88 48.54
CA SER A 226 -22.56 -42.57 47.29
C SER A 226 -21.39 -41.86 46.60
N PHE A 227 -20.30 -42.58 46.35
CA PHE A 227 -19.12 -42.04 45.68
C PHE A 227 -19.51 -41.34 44.37
N GLN A 228 -19.19 -40.05 44.26
CA GLN A 228 -19.27 -39.33 43.00
C GLN A 228 -18.11 -39.79 42.12
N ALA A 229 -18.41 -40.30 40.93
CA ALA A 229 -17.38 -40.63 39.96
C ALA A 229 -16.59 -39.36 39.61
N VAL A 230 -15.26 -39.46 39.61
CA VAL A 230 -14.35 -38.37 39.27
C VAL A 230 -13.80 -38.61 37.87
N LEU A 231 -13.45 -37.54 37.15
CA LEU A 231 -13.00 -37.61 35.76
C LEU A 231 -14.01 -38.32 34.83
N THR A 232 -15.30 -38.05 35.02
CA THR A 232 -16.37 -38.74 34.28
C THR A 232 -16.25 -38.52 32.78
N ASN A 233 -15.85 -37.32 32.34
CA ASN A 233 -15.79 -37.01 30.91
C ASN A 233 -14.62 -37.72 30.24
N LEU A 234 -13.46 -37.78 30.90
CA LEU A 234 -12.32 -38.57 30.43
C LEU A 234 -12.60 -40.07 30.44
N ARG A 235 -13.30 -40.58 31.46
CA ARG A 235 -13.67 -42.00 31.52
C ARG A 235 -14.65 -42.36 30.41
N ASP A 236 -15.69 -41.56 30.22
CA ASP A 236 -16.69 -41.74 29.17
C ASP A 236 -16.04 -41.68 27.77
N LEU A 237 -15.07 -40.80 27.57
CA LEU A 237 -14.30 -40.69 26.33
C LEU A 237 -13.47 -41.97 26.03
N CYS A 238 -12.86 -42.56 27.06
CA CYS A 238 -12.07 -43.78 26.92
C CYS A 238 -12.94 -45.03 26.71
N GLU A 239 -14.11 -45.10 27.35
CA GLU A 239 -15.05 -46.22 27.23
C GLU A 239 -15.85 -46.16 25.92
N ILE A 240 -16.20 -44.96 25.47
CA ILE A 240 -16.99 -44.71 24.25
C ILE A 240 -16.28 -43.64 23.41
N PRO A 241 -15.29 -44.02 22.59
CA PRO A 241 -14.57 -43.06 21.77
C PRO A 241 -15.51 -42.39 20.75
N PRO A 242 -15.47 -41.05 20.60
CA PRO A 242 -16.33 -40.32 19.69
C PRO A 242 -16.00 -40.68 18.24
N SER A 243 -16.97 -40.47 17.32
CA SER A 243 -16.72 -40.67 15.90
C SER A 243 -15.58 -39.78 15.42
N LEU A 244 -14.78 -40.29 14.47
CA LEU A 244 -13.70 -39.54 13.83
C LEU A 244 -14.16 -38.84 12.55
N GLU A 245 -15.43 -38.95 12.20
CA GLU A 245 -15.99 -38.33 11.01
C GLU A 245 -16.08 -36.81 11.17
N VAL A 246 -15.43 -36.12 10.23
CA VAL A 246 -15.32 -34.67 10.19
C VAL A 246 -15.88 -34.20 8.84
N SER A 247 -17.08 -33.64 8.84
CA SER A 247 -17.74 -33.10 7.64
C SER A 247 -18.10 -31.63 7.84
N ALA A 248 -17.72 -30.71 6.94
CA ALA A 248 -18.04 -29.29 7.13
C ALA A 248 -19.54 -29.07 7.40
N GLY A 249 -19.87 -28.13 8.30
CA GLY A 249 -21.26 -27.85 8.65
C GLY A 249 -22.10 -27.47 7.41
N PRO A 250 -23.42 -27.70 7.44
CA PRO A 250 -24.30 -27.45 6.28
C PRO A 250 -24.15 -26.01 5.73
N ASP A 251 -24.03 -25.02 6.61
CA ASP A 251 -23.82 -23.60 6.27
C ASP A 251 -22.51 -23.33 5.50
N VAL A 252 -21.47 -24.13 5.75
CA VAL A 252 -20.17 -24.03 5.07
C VAL A 252 -20.24 -24.71 3.70
N LEU A 253 -20.99 -25.81 3.59
CA LEU A 253 -21.17 -26.56 2.35
C LEU A 253 -22.05 -25.81 1.33
N GLU A 254 -23.12 -25.13 1.77
CA GLU A 254 -23.98 -24.32 0.90
C GLU A 254 -23.19 -23.23 0.16
N SER A 255 -22.14 -22.69 0.81
CA SER A 255 -21.30 -21.66 0.21
C SER A 255 -20.45 -22.14 -0.98
N LEU A 256 -20.26 -23.45 -1.14
CA LEU A 256 -19.58 -24.03 -2.32
C LEU A 256 -20.54 -24.15 -3.51
N GLY A 257 -21.84 -24.28 -3.27
CA GLY A 257 -22.86 -24.46 -4.31
C GLY A 257 -23.27 -23.17 -5.04
N VAL A 258 -23.06 -22.00 -4.44
CA VAL A 258 -23.54 -20.72 -4.99
C VAL A 258 -22.60 -20.10 -6.03
N GLN A 259 -21.35 -20.56 -6.16
CA GLN A 259 -20.40 -19.98 -7.13
C GLN A 259 -20.59 -20.47 -8.58
N SER A 260 -21.55 -21.36 -8.86
CA SER A 260 -21.75 -21.94 -10.20
C SER A 260 -22.69 -21.15 -11.12
N ASN A 261 -23.44 -20.14 -10.66
CA ASN A 261 -24.39 -19.41 -11.52
C ASN A 261 -24.36 -17.89 -11.26
N PHE A 262 -23.48 -17.19 -11.97
CA PHE A 262 -23.67 -15.77 -12.28
C PHE A 262 -23.78 -15.62 -13.79
N VAL A 263 -25.01 -15.72 -14.30
CA VAL A 263 -25.43 -15.15 -15.58
C VAL A 263 -26.19 -13.87 -15.26
N ALA A 264 -25.87 -12.83 -16.03
CA ALA A 264 -26.35 -11.46 -15.93
C ALA A 264 -27.88 -11.33 -15.80
N GLY A 265 -28.31 -10.37 -14.96
CA GLY A 265 -29.68 -9.87 -14.86
C GLY A 265 -29.74 -8.65 -13.96
N GLU A 266 -30.18 -7.53 -14.52
CA GLU A 266 -30.34 -6.20 -13.91
C GLU A 266 -31.47 -6.09 -12.88
N MET A 267 -31.36 -5.04 -12.02
CA MET A 267 -32.41 -4.28 -11.29
C MET A 267 -33.11 -4.99 -10.10
N ASP A 268 -33.52 -4.38 -8.97
CA ASP A 268 -33.55 -2.98 -8.48
C ASP A 268 -33.73 -2.95 -6.93
N VAL A 269 -33.10 -1.95 -6.31
CA VAL A 269 -33.32 -1.18 -5.04
C VAL A 269 -34.18 -1.72 -3.87
N THR A 270 -33.64 -1.65 -2.64
CA THR A 270 -34.12 -0.76 -1.54
C THR A 270 -33.18 -0.70 -0.33
N ALA A 271 -32.74 0.53 -0.06
CA ALA A 271 -32.16 1.14 1.13
C ALA A 271 -32.19 0.38 2.48
N ASP A 272 -31.01 0.32 3.11
CA ASP A 272 -30.83 0.95 4.43
C ASP A 272 -29.42 1.54 4.51
N ASN A 273 -29.36 2.86 4.33
CA ASN A 273 -28.19 3.70 4.50
C ASN A 273 -27.92 3.89 6.00
N ILE A 274 -26.82 3.32 6.49
CA ILE A 274 -26.11 3.87 7.65
C ILE A 274 -24.79 4.44 7.13
N ASP A 275 -24.84 5.74 6.93
CA ASP A 275 -23.74 6.61 6.54
C ASP A 275 -22.83 6.89 7.74
N TRP A 276 -21.57 6.47 7.66
CA TRP A 276 -20.51 6.85 8.60
C TRP A 276 -19.55 7.83 7.93
N ASP A 277 -20.08 8.99 7.57
CA ASP A 277 -19.34 10.13 7.07
C ASP A 277 -18.37 10.66 8.14
N ILE A 278 -17.19 10.05 8.23
CA ILE A 278 -15.99 10.67 8.77
C ILE A 278 -15.02 10.81 7.60
N THR A 279 -15.22 11.89 6.84
CA THR A 279 -14.14 12.53 6.09
C THR A 279 -13.25 13.27 7.08
N VAL A 280 -12.15 12.64 7.50
CA VAL A 280 -11.00 13.38 8.05
C VAL A 280 -9.83 13.10 7.14
N ASP A 281 -9.56 14.12 6.33
CA ASP A 281 -8.39 14.36 5.52
C ASP A 281 -7.12 14.08 6.36
N SER A 282 -6.55 12.88 6.25
CA SER A 282 -5.32 12.53 6.95
C SER A 282 -4.13 13.09 6.19
N SER A 283 -3.86 14.37 6.40
CA SER A 283 -2.51 14.90 6.29
C SER A 283 -1.57 14.06 7.18
N GLN A 284 -0.59 13.44 6.53
CA GLN A 284 0.66 12.91 7.06
C GLN A 284 0.99 13.33 8.50
N ILE A 285 1.08 12.35 9.40
CA ILE A 285 1.97 12.46 10.56
C ILE A 285 3.11 11.47 10.31
N ASP A 286 4.23 12.07 9.90
CA ASP A 286 5.54 11.47 9.67
C ASP A 286 6.24 11.25 11.02
N TRP A 287 6.82 10.06 11.20
CA TRP A 287 7.54 9.66 12.42
C TRP A 287 9.01 9.30 12.12
N ASP A 288 9.67 10.03 11.22
CA ASP A 288 11.11 9.89 11.02
C ASP A 288 11.94 11.01 11.68
N ILE A 289 12.63 10.56 12.72
CA ILE A 289 13.82 11.10 13.37
C ILE A 289 14.94 11.37 12.34
N GLY A 290 15.57 12.54 12.41
CA GLY A 290 16.93 12.72 11.86
C GLY A 290 17.39 14.17 11.69
N THR A 291 18.42 14.54 12.45
CA THR A 291 19.46 15.55 12.15
C THR A 291 19.14 17.05 12.34
N VAL A 292 19.63 17.60 13.46
CA VAL A 292 20.29 18.91 13.47
C VAL A 292 21.74 18.65 13.85
N GLU A 293 22.64 18.76 12.87
CA GLU A 293 24.03 19.09 13.15
C GLU A 293 24.08 20.58 13.50
N GLU A 294 24.74 20.94 14.59
CA GLU A 294 25.77 21.99 14.58
C GLU A 294 26.60 21.93 15.87
N THR A 295 27.85 21.50 15.68
CA THR A 295 29.10 22.05 16.22
C THR A 295 29.37 22.14 17.73
N ASP A 296 30.56 21.60 18.04
CA ASP A 296 31.50 21.97 19.10
C ASP A 296 31.15 21.59 20.56
N ASP A 297 31.77 20.53 21.07
CA ASP A 297 32.97 20.63 21.91
C ASP A 297 33.21 19.30 22.66
N SER A 298 34.44 18.78 22.60
CA SER A 298 34.84 17.54 23.26
C SER A 298 35.52 17.87 24.59
N GLY A 299 34.85 17.60 25.72
CA GLY A 299 35.43 17.86 27.03
C GLY A 299 34.67 17.29 28.23
N ASN A 300 34.75 15.97 28.41
CA ASN A 300 34.96 15.26 29.68
C ASN A 300 34.30 15.83 30.98
N GLY A 301 33.35 15.11 31.59
CA GLY A 301 33.00 15.39 33.00
C GLY A 301 31.72 14.74 33.55
N PHE A 302 31.89 13.59 34.22
CA PHE A 302 31.11 13.07 35.36
C PHE A 302 29.60 13.39 35.47
N GLY A 303 28.78 12.36 35.21
CA GLY A 303 27.39 12.32 35.64
C GLY A 303 27.23 11.69 37.02
N SER A 304 26.71 12.47 37.97
CA SER A 304 25.89 11.97 39.08
C SER A 304 24.84 13.04 39.38
N TYR A 305 23.59 12.77 39.01
CA TYR A 305 22.44 13.51 39.55
C TYR A 305 21.47 12.52 40.17
N GLU A 306 21.29 12.72 41.47
CA GLU A 306 20.38 12.02 42.35
C GLU A 306 18.92 12.31 41.98
N ILE A 307 18.09 11.27 42.09
CA ILE A 307 16.64 11.31 41.95
C ILE A 307 16.08 11.87 43.26
N VAL A 308 15.45 13.05 43.20
CA VAL A 308 14.74 13.61 44.36
C VAL A 308 13.29 13.11 44.34
N ASN A 309 12.97 12.29 45.34
CA ASN A 309 11.66 11.75 45.64
C ASN A 309 10.79 12.83 46.32
N ALA A 310 9.55 12.98 45.85
CA ALA A 310 8.59 13.93 46.36
C ALA A 310 7.97 13.44 47.67
N ASN A 311 8.63 13.70 48.81
CA ASN A 311 7.97 13.65 50.11
C ASN A 311 8.60 14.49 51.24
N ASP A 312 9.32 15.58 50.91
CA ASP A 312 9.87 16.49 51.91
C ASP A 312 9.49 17.95 51.62
N ILE A 313 8.33 18.40 52.11
CA ILE A 313 8.11 19.81 52.44
C ILE A 313 7.29 19.90 53.73
N LEU A 314 7.94 20.31 54.82
CA LEU A 314 7.28 20.99 55.94
C LEU A 314 8.11 22.20 56.41
N GLN A 315 7.37 23.32 56.51
CA GLN A 315 7.51 24.46 57.43
C GLN A 315 8.61 25.51 57.17
N SER A 316 8.19 26.76 56.85
CA SER A 316 7.98 27.80 57.88
C SER A 316 7.52 29.17 57.31
N SER A 317 6.44 29.70 57.92
CA SER A 317 6.18 31.11 58.34
C SER A 317 6.13 32.28 57.32
N GLN A 318 4.97 32.91 57.08
CA GLN A 318 4.39 34.09 57.80
C GLN A 318 3.21 34.76 57.04
N ASN A 319 2.09 34.94 57.76
CA ASN A 319 1.04 35.98 57.76
C ASN A 319 0.60 36.71 56.47
N ASP A 320 -0.69 36.61 56.10
CA ASP A 320 -1.70 37.65 56.43
C ASP A 320 -3.14 37.16 56.17
N ALA A 321 -4.09 37.72 56.91
CA ALA A 321 -5.46 37.25 57.13
C ALA A 321 -6.51 37.68 56.07
N ILE A 322 -7.57 36.88 55.91
CA ILE A 322 -9.02 37.22 55.98
C ILE A 322 -9.86 35.94 55.70
N GLU A 323 -10.76 35.60 56.64
CA GLU A 323 -11.77 34.52 56.68
C GLU A 323 -13.07 34.86 55.89
N PRO A 324 -14.15 34.04 55.90
CA PRO A 324 -14.27 32.59 55.63
C PRO A 324 -15.52 32.26 54.74
N ASN A 325 -15.64 31.04 54.20
CA ASN A 325 -16.90 30.27 54.29
C ASN A 325 -16.81 28.81 53.78
N GLN A 326 -17.26 27.92 54.67
CA GLN A 326 -17.94 26.62 54.44
C GLN A 326 -17.15 25.38 53.98
N LEU A 327 -16.83 24.55 54.99
CA LEU A 327 -16.66 23.08 55.02
C LEU A 327 -18.04 22.35 54.98
N PRO A 328 -18.16 20.99 54.96
CA PRO A 328 -17.27 19.85 54.59
C PRO A 328 -18.06 18.79 53.73
N PRO A 329 -17.79 17.46 53.66
CA PRO A 329 -16.63 16.64 54.07
C PRO A 329 -16.05 15.68 53.00
N GLU A 330 -14.91 15.13 53.39
CA GLU A 330 -14.13 14.02 52.82
C GLU A 330 -14.93 12.74 52.57
N ILE A 331 -14.56 12.01 51.51
CA ILE A 331 -14.92 10.60 51.29
C ILE A 331 -13.62 9.80 51.40
N SER A 332 -13.56 8.97 52.45
CA SER A 332 -12.56 7.96 52.68
C SER A 332 -12.61 6.89 51.59
N VAL A 333 -11.45 6.54 51.04
CA VAL A 333 -11.27 5.42 50.12
C VAL A 333 -11.14 4.14 50.95
N SER A 334 -12.20 3.32 50.95
CA SER A 334 -12.17 1.99 51.54
C SER A 334 -11.73 0.96 50.50
N GLU A 335 -10.66 0.26 50.86
CA GLU A 335 -10.27 -1.08 50.44
C GLU A 335 -11.47 -1.95 50.02
N ILE A 336 -11.43 -2.46 48.79
CA ILE A 336 -12.42 -3.37 48.25
C ILE A 336 -12.03 -4.79 48.67
N SER A 337 -12.79 -5.37 49.60
CA SER A 337 -12.73 -6.79 49.97
C SER A 337 -13.83 -7.55 49.22
N TRP A 338 -13.46 -8.57 48.44
CA TRP A 338 -14.40 -9.41 47.69
C TRP A 338 -14.74 -10.69 48.47
N ASP A 339 -15.58 -10.55 49.50
CA ASP A 339 -16.27 -11.69 50.13
C ASP A 339 -17.70 -11.77 49.61
N ILE A 340 -17.99 -12.75 48.76
CA ILE A 340 -19.36 -13.08 48.32
C ILE A 340 -19.76 -14.39 48.98
N SER A 341 -20.58 -14.29 50.04
CA SER A 341 -21.33 -15.41 50.61
C SER A 341 -22.62 -15.61 49.80
N VAL A 342 -22.86 -16.83 49.35
CA VAL A 342 -24.05 -17.22 48.58
C VAL A 342 -25.10 -17.75 49.55
N GLU A 343 -26.19 -17.01 49.73
CA GLU A 343 -27.32 -17.37 50.59
C GLU A 343 -28.47 -17.94 49.75
N ASN A 344 -29.00 -19.06 50.20
CA ASN A 344 -29.91 -19.95 49.49
C ASN A 344 -31.38 -19.64 49.88
N PRO A 345 -32.31 -19.29 48.97
CA PRO A 345 -33.68 -19.04 49.39
C PRO A 345 -34.49 -20.35 49.41
N GLN A 346 -35.01 -20.67 50.60
CA GLN A 346 -36.06 -21.66 50.79
C GLN A 346 -37.45 -21.09 50.54
N VAL A 347 -38.33 -22.04 50.23
CA VAL A 347 -39.77 -22.01 49.96
C VAL A 347 -40.57 -21.40 51.12
N GLU A 348 -41.55 -20.54 50.82
CA GLU A 348 -42.75 -20.38 51.65
C GLU A 348 -44.03 -20.26 50.82
N VAL A 349 -45.07 -20.88 51.39
CA VAL A 349 -46.43 -21.15 50.91
C VAL A 349 -47.36 -20.03 51.40
N ASN A 350 -48.44 -19.71 50.66
CA ASN A 350 -49.76 -19.40 51.23
C ASN A 350 -50.90 -19.41 50.18
N GLU A 351 -51.96 -20.15 50.52
CA GLU A 351 -53.33 -20.20 49.96
C GLU A 351 -54.09 -18.87 50.29
N ASP A 352 -55.28 -18.46 49.80
CA ASP A 352 -56.39 -19.12 49.10
C ASP A 352 -57.43 -18.07 48.60
N THR A 353 -58.43 -18.54 47.83
CA THR A 353 -59.83 -18.05 47.62
C THR A 353 -60.33 -17.45 46.28
N LEU A 354 -60.98 -18.36 45.52
CA LEU A 354 -62.38 -18.36 45.00
C LEU A 354 -62.78 -17.72 43.63
N THR A 355 -63.27 -18.65 42.80
CA THR A 355 -63.89 -18.77 41.45
C THR A 355 -65.28 -18.07 41.28
N PRO A 356 -65.99 -18.02 40.09
CA PRO A 356 -66.08 -19.08 39.06
C PRO A 356 -66.33 -18.79 37.54
N ASN A 357 -65.95 -19.83 36.78
CA ASN A 357 -66.30 -20.38 35.44
C ASN A 357 -67.72 -20.09 34.87
N PRO A 358 -68.03 -20.31 33.54
CA PRO A 358 -67.77 -21.60 32.84
C PRO A 358 -67.58 -21.62 31.30
N GLY A 359 -67.04 -22.75 30.78
CA GLY A 359 -67.37 -23.28 29.44
C GLY A 359 -66.33 -24.16 28.73
N MET A 360 -66.21 -25.44 29.13
CA MET A 360 -66.14 -26.69 28.31
C MET A 360 -65.16 -26.76 27.08
N GLU A 361 -64.31 -27.76 26.81
CA GLU A 361 -64.28 -29.22 27.09
C GLU A 361 -62.92 -29.86 26.69
N ALA A 362 -62.54 -30.96 27.39
CA ALA A 362 -61.70 -32.16 27.05
C ALA A 362 -60.25 -32.04 26.48
N GLN A 363 -59.16 -32.46 27.18
CA GLN A 363 -58.59 -33.83 27.36
C GLN A 363 -58.29 -34.55 26.01
N VAL A 364 -57.09 -35.00 25.57
CA VAL A 364 -56.00 -35.90 26.10
C VAL A 364 -54.78 -35.80 25.12
N PRO A 365 -53.51 -36.15 25.48
CA PRO A 365 -52.30 -35.68 24.78
C PRO A 365 -51.79 -36.62 23.68
N LEU A 366 -51.11 -36.06 22.67
CA LEU A 366 -50.46 -36.82 21.59
C LEU A 366 -48.93 -36.68 21.68
N ALA A 367 -48.29 -37.80 21.98
CA ALA A 367 -46.86 -38.01 21.83
C ALA A 367 -46.44 -38.06 20.35
N GLY A 368 -45.23 -37.60 20.06
CA GLY A 368 -44.45 -37.96 18.88
C GLY A 368 -44.50 -36.98 17.72
N VAL A 369 -43.40 -36.28 17.47
CA VAL A 369 -42.38 -36.62 16.45
C VAL A 369 -41.37 -35.46 16.45
N THR A 370 -40.34 -35.54 17.29
CA THR A 370 -39.07 -34.89 16.98
C THR A 370 -38.37 -35.79 15.98
N LYS A 371 -38.31 -35.35 14.72
CA LYS A 371 -37.45 -35.97 13.71
C LYS A 371 -36.00 -35.94 14.23
N PRO A 372 -35.26 -37.05 14.21
CA PRO A 372 -33.84 -37.02 14.49
C PRO A 372 -33.16 -36.33 13.30
N SER A 373 -32.68 -35.11 13.48
CA SER A 373 -31.75 -34.51 12.52
C SER A 373 -30.46 -35.33 12.51
N GLU A 374 -29.91 -35.56 11.34
CA GLU A 374 -28.73 -36.38 11.02
C GLU A 374 -27.40 -35.82 11.57
N THR A 375 -27.38 -35.29 12.78
CA THR A 375 -26.17 -34.79 13.47
C THR A 375 -25.38 -35.91 14.16
N LYS A 376 -25.84 -37.16 14.11
CA LYS A 376 -25.25 -38.30 14.82
C LYS A 376 -23.88 -38.78 14.31
N ASN A 377 -23.40 -38.24 13.19
CA ASN A 377 -22.16 -38.74 12.58
C ASN A 377 -20.94 -37.83 12.81
N ARG A 378 -21.12 -36.54 13.19
CA ARG A 378 -19.99 -35.61 13.37
C ARG A 378 -19.28 -35.86 14.71
N SER A 379 -17.96 -35.79 14.72
CA SER A 379 -17.18 -35.96 15.94
C SER A 379 -17.60 -34.98 17.04
N GLN A 380 -17.84 -35.49 18.25
CA GLN A 380 -18.12 -34.67 19.43
C GLN A 380 -16.94 -33.76 19.80
N LEU A 381 -15.71 -34.12 19.40
CA LEU A 381 -14.52 -33.29 19.58
C LEU A 381 -14.56 -31.98 18.80
N LEU A 382 -15.53 -31.79 17.90
CA LEU A 382 -15.73 -30.52 17.18
C LEU A 382 -16.49 -29.50 18.04
N ASP A 383 -17.24 -29.96 19.03
CA ASP A 383 -17.98 -29.12 19.97
C ASP A 383 -17.02 -28.49 21.00
N PRO A 384 -16.98 -27.15 21.12
CA PRO A 384 -16.20 -26.49 22.17
C PRO A 384 -16.57 -26.91 23.59
N GLU A 385 -17.86 -27.14 23.89
CA GLU A 385 -18.28 -27.48 25.25
C GLU A 385 -17.78 -28.85 25.68
N TYR A 386 -17.89 -29.83 24.78
CA TYR A 386 -17.38 -31.18 25.00
C TYR A 386 -15.85 -31.20 25.21
N ARG A 387 -15.09 -30.46 24.38
CA ARG A 387 -13.64 -30.34 24.56
C ARG A 387 -13.26 -29.69 25.88
N ASN A 388 -14.00 -28.66 26.33
CA ASN A 388 -13.71 -27.98 27.59
C ASN A 388 -13.90 -28.92 28.78
N LYS A 389 -14.96 -29.74 28.80
CA LYS A 389 -15.16 -30.75 29.86
C LYS A 389 -14.00 -31.75 29.96
N ILE A 390 -13.46 -32.20 28.81
CA ILE A 390 -12.28 -33.07 28.77
C ILE A 390 -11.05 -32.32 29.29
N LEU A 391 -10.88 -31.05 28.92
CA LEU A 391 -9.77 -30.23 29.38
C LEU A 391 -9.84 -29.99 30.89
N ASP A 392 -11.03 -29.77 31.46
CA ASP A 392 -11.23 -29.57 32.89
C ASP A 392 -10.75 -30.80 33.68
N ASP A 393 -11.19 -32.00 33.29
CA ASP A 393 -10.74 -33.27 33.87
C ASP A 393 -9.21 -33.46 33.73
N LEU A 394 -8.63 -33.10 32.57
CA LEU A 394 -7.18 -33.18 32.36
C LEU A 394 -6.40 -32.17 33.22
N PHE A 395 -6.93 -30.97 33.41
CA PHE A 395 -6.30 -29.94 34.25
C PHE A 395 -6.38 -30.31 35.73
N GLU A 396 -7.50 -30.89 36.18
CA GLU A 396 -7.65 -31.43 37.53
C GLU A 396 -6.60 -32.51 37.80
N MET A 397 -6.49 -33.49 36.90
CA MET A 397 -5.49 -34.55 37.02
C MET A 397 -4.05 -34.02 36.92
N LYS A 398 -3.79 -33.04 36.06
CA LYS A 398 -2.48 -32.38 35.96
C LYS A 398 -2.11 -31.68 37.27
N ALA A 399 -3.04 -30.94 37.86
CA ALA A 399 -2.83 -30.22 39.11
C ALA A 399 -2.50 -31.20 40.24
N PHE A 400 -3.27 -32.29 40.35
CA PHE A 400 -2.99 -33.36 41.32
C PHE A 400 -1.60 -33.99 41.14
N LEU A 401 -1.25 -34.43 39.92
CA LEU A 401 0.05 -35.05 39.66
C LEU A 401 1.21 -34.07 39.91
N HIS A 402 1.03 -32.80 39.55
CA HIS A 402 2.03 -31.77 39.78
C HIS A 402 2.25 -31.51 41.27
N GLN A 403 1.16 -31.33 42.02
CA GLN A 403 1.21 -31.17 43.47
C GLN A 403 1.90 -32.37 44.13
N ARG A 404 1.52 -33.60 43.73
CA ARG A 404 2.09 -34.82 44.27
C ARG A 404 3.59 -34.98 43.96
N LEU A 405 3.99 -34.58 42.76
CA LEU A 405 5.39 -34.58 42.35
C LEU A 405 6.22 -33.59 43.17
N MET A 406 5.69 -32.39 43.44
CA MET A 406 6.37 -31.39 44.27
C MET A 406 6.52 -31.86 45.70
N GLU A 407 5.47 -32.48 46.27
CA GLU A 407 5.55 -33.10 47.60
C GLU A 407 6.66 -34.15 47.66
N LEU A 408 6.75 -35.05 46.68
CA LEU A 408 7.75 -36.12 46.64
C LEU A 408 9.20 -35.66 46.38
N LYS A 409 9.39 -34.45 45.85
CA LYS A 409 10.71 -33.88 45.55
C LYS A 409 11.18 -32.87 46.60
N ASN A 410 10.34 -32.46 47.53
CA ASN A 410 10.69 -31.44 48.51
C ASN A 410 11.63 -32.00 49.58
N GLU A 411 12.89 -31.54 49.56
CA GLU A 411 13.96 -31.98 50.47
C GLU A 411 13.70 -31.60 51.94
N GLU A 412 12.98 -30.50 52.19
CA GLU A 412 12.72 -29.99 53.53
C GLU A 412 11.74 -30.88 54.32
N SER A 413 10.86 -31.61 53.61
CA SER A 413 9.85 -32.50 54.18
C SER A 413 10.26 -33.97 54.25
N LEU A 414 11.46 -34.35 53.81
CA LEU A 414 11.88 -35.76 53.66
C LEU A 414 11.71 -36.58 54.96
N SER A 415 12.04 -35.99 56.11
CA SER A 415 11.95 -36.66 57.42
C SER A 415 10.50 -36.97 57.81
N LEU A 416 9.58 -36.01 57.62
CA LEU A 416 8.14 -36.20 57.84
C LEU A 416 7.52 -37.10 56.79
N GLN A 417 8.02 -37.02 55.56
CA GLN A 417 7.52 -37.80 54.44
C GLN A 417 7.80 -39.28 54.63
N HIS A 418 8.98 -39.69 55.09
CA HIS A 418 9.26 -41.09 55.42
C HIS A 418 8.34 -41.63 56.53
N GLN A 419 7.97 -40.81 57.50
CA GLN A 419 7.09 -41.20 58.60
C GLN A 419 5.60 -41.25 58.18
N VAL A 420 5.15 -40.28 57.37
CA VAL A 420 3.80 -40.25 56.80
C VAL A 420 3.62 -41.37 55.79
N GLN A 421 4.59 -41.61 54.91
CA GLN A 421 4.56 -42.67 53.90
C GLN A 421 4.45 -44.06 54.55
N ALA A 422 5.02 -44.28 55.75
CA ALA A 422 4.93 -45.56 56.46
C ALA A 422 3.51 -45.87 57.00
N VAL A 423 2.69 -44.85 57.24
CA VAL A 423 1.32 -44.96 57.79
C VAL A 423 0.25 -44.64 56.73
N ALA A 424 0.67 -44.06 55.60
CA ALA A 424 -0.20 -43.64 54.52
C ALA A 424 -0.88 -44.83 53.80
N PRO A 425 -2.12 -44.68 53.32
CA PRO A 425 -2.78 -45.65 52.45
C PRO A 425 -1.91 -46.07 51.27
N PHE A 426 -2.06 -47.32 50.82
CA PHE A 426 -1.28 -47.91 49.72
C PHE A 426 -1.25 -47.04 48.46
N VAL A 427 -2.35 -46.34 48.18
CA VAL A 427 -2.48 -45.42 47.04
C VAL A 427 -1.40 -44.34 47.04
N LEU A 428 -1.02 -43.79 48.20
CA LEU A 428 0.03 -42.77 48.31
C LEU A 428 1.45 -43.30 48.10
N GLN A 429 1.63 -44.63 48.18
CA GLN A 429 2.90 -45.34 48.03
C GLN A 429 3.08 -46.01 46.66
N GLN A 430 2.04 -46.00 45.84
CA GLN A 430 1.96 -46.83 44.65
C GLN A 430 2.91 -46.42 43.52
N TYR A 431 3.31 -45.14 43.45
CA TYR A 431 4.10 -44.59 42.35
C TYR A 431 5.35 -43.85 42.82
N ASN A 432 6.45 -44.03 42.09
CA ASN A 432 7.70 -43.29 42.28
C ASN A 432 7.65 -41.92 41.57
N PRO A 433 8.51 -40.96 41.93
CA PRO A 433 8.49 -39.63 41.32
C PRO A 433 8.71 -39.66 39.80
N ASP A 434 9.48 -40.61 39.28
CA ASP A 434 9.73 -40.76 37.84
C ASP A 434 8.47 -41.22 37.07
N ALA A 435 7.67 -42.13 37.64
CA ALA A 435 6.41 -42.54 37.03
C ALA A 435 5.39 -41.39 37.04
N ILE A 436 5.32 -40.61 38.12
CA ILE A 436 4.45 -39.44 38.22
C ILE A 436 4.89 -38.37 37.20
N GLN A 437 6.20 -38.17 37.03
CA GLN A 437 6.74 -37.27 36.00
C GLN A 437 6.36 -37.73 34.59
N SER A 438 6.42 -39.05 34.32
CA SER A 438 5.99 -39.63 33.04
C SER A 438 4.48 -39.42 32.80
N MET A 439 3.64 -39.70 33.79
CA MET A 439 2.20 -39.43 33.73
C MET A 439 1.93 -37.95 33.44
N LEU A 440 2.60 -37.05 34.16
CA LEU A 440 2.45 -35.60 34.00
C LEU A 440 2.85 -35.12 32.59
N SER A 441 3.89 -35.72 31.99
CA SER A 441 4.30 -35.40 30.61
C SER A 441 3.27 -35.84 29.57
N GLU A 442 2.62 -37.00 29.76
CA GLU A 442 1.57 -37.50 28.87
C GLU A 442 0.30 -36.64 28.99
N VAL A 443 -0.12 -36.29 30.22
CA VAL A 443 -1.25 -35.37 30.46
C VAL A 443 -0.99 -33.99 29.84
N SER A 444 0.21 -33.46 30.02
CA SER A 444 0.59 -32.17 29.42
C SER A 444 0.63 -32.25 27.89
N SER A 445 1.05 -33.38 27.33
CA SER A 445 1.03 -33.63 25.90
C SER A 445 -0.41 -33.67 25.38
N ALA A 446 -1.31 -34.40 26.02
CA ALA A 446 -2.73 -34.46 25.66
C ALA A 446 -3.38 -33.06 25.66
N ILE A 447 -3.15 -32.25 26.71
CA ILE A 447 -3.61 -30.87 26.78
C ILE A 447 -3.06 -30.05 25.61
N SER A 448 -1.77 -30.19 25.27
CA SER A 448 -1.15 -29.46 24.16
C SER A 448 -1.77 -29.81 22.80
N TRP A 449 -2.17 -31.06 22.58
CA TRP A 449 -2.84 -31.49 21.35
C TRP A 449 -4.26 -30.95 21.25
N LEU A 450 -5.01 -30.95 22.35
CA LEU A 450 -6.38 -30.42 22.43
C LEU A 450 -6.44 -28.89 22.35
N THR A 451 -5.41 -28.19 22.82
CA THR A 451 -5.34 -26.72 22.87
C THR A 451 -4.52 -26.09 21.74
N ASN A 452 -3.98 -26.90 20.82
CA ASN A 452 -3.16 -26.41 19.72
C ASN A 452 -3.93 -25.41 18.84
N ARG A 453 -3.34 -24.24 18.58
CA ARG A 453 -3.92 -23.19 17.73
C ARG A 453 -4.35 -23.73 16.37
N LYS A 454 -3.52 -24.56 15.72
CA LYS A 454 -3.82 -25.15 14.42
C LYS A 454 -5.05 -26.05 14.47
N THR A 455 -5.15 -26.92 15.48
CA THR A 455 -6.33 -27.78 15.67
C THR A 455 -7.59 -26.95 15.89
N ARG A 456 -7.51 -25.91 16.71
CA ARG A 456 -8.64 -25.00 16.96
C ARG A 456 -9.07 -24.26 15.69
N ASP A 457 -8.13 -23.74 14.92
CA ASP A 457 -8.42 -23.01 13.68
C ASP A 457 -9.07 -23.94 12.64
N LEU A 458 -8.59 -25.19 12.50
CA LEU A 458 -9.21 -26.20 11.64
C LEU A 458 -10.65 -26.56 12.07
N ILE A 459 -10.88 -26.66 13.38
CA ILE A 459 -12.22 -26.86 13.93
C ILE A 459 -13.12 -25.65 13.61
N MET A 460 -12.61 -24.43 13.77
CA MET A 460 -13.35 -23.19 13.47
C MET A 460 -13.67 -23.06 11.98
N ILE A 461 -12.76 -23.46 11.09
CA ILE A 461 -12.99 -23.52 9.63
C ILE A 461 -14.21 -24.38 9.29
N LEU A 462 -14.39 -25.50 10.01
CA LEU A 462 -15.49 -26.44 9.75
C LEU A 462 -16.81 -26.07 10.45
N ASN A 463 -16.72 -25.40 11.60
CA ASN A 463 -17.88 -25.04 12.43
C ASN A 463 -18.47 -23.68 12.07
N SER A 464 -17.66 -22.73 11.60
CA SER A 464 -18.07 -21.34 11.44
C SER A 464 -17.76 -20.82 10.04
N LYS A 465 -18.81 -20.63 9.25
CA LYS A 465 -18.74 -19.95 7.95
C LYS A 465 -18.11 -18.55 8.06
N ARG A 466 -18.50 -17.78 9.09
CA ARG A 466 -17.96 -16.42 9.30
C ARG A 466 -16.45 -16.42 9.53
N PHE A 467 -15.92 -17.43 10.20
CA PHE A 467 -14.48 -17.55 10.40
C PHE A 467 -13.76 -17.89 9.09
N LEU A 468 -14.28 -18.85 8.33
CA LEU A 468 -13.76 -19.21 7.01
C LEU A 468 -13.76 -17.99 6.07
N ASP A 469 -14.88 -17.27 5.99
CA ASP A 469 -15.01 -16.10 5.11
C ASP A 469 -14.03 -14.99 5.50
N ARG A 470 -13.87 -14.70 6.79
CA ARG A 470 -12.86 -13.72 7.26
C ARG A 470 -11.45 -14.13 6.89
N LEU A 471 -11.10 -15.40 7.04
CA LEU A 471 -9.77 -15.91 6.74
C LEU A 471 -9.48 -15.86 5.23
N VAL A 472 -10.46 -16.27 4.42
CA VAL A 472 -10.42 -16.16 2.96
C VAL A 472 -10.24 -14.70 2.54
N ASN A 473 -11.09 -13.79 3.03
CA ASN A 473 -11.02 -12.37 2.71
C ASN A 473 -9.66 -11.77 3.09
N THR A 474 -9.13 -12.10 4.27
CA THR A 474 -7.81 -11.60 4.71
C THR A 474 -6.68 -12.03 3.77
N LEU A 475 -6.74 -13.27 3.24
CA LEU A 475 -5.75 -13.78 2.29
C LEU A 475 -5.97 -13.22 0.88
N GLU A 476 -7.23 -13.11 0.44
CA GLU A 476 -7.60 -12.53 -0.86
C GLU A 476 -7.28 -11.04 -0.93
N GLU A 477 -7.47 -10.28 0.14
CA GLU A 477 -7.08 -8.87 0.23
C GLU A 477 -5.57 -8.70 0.02
N LYS A 478 -4.75 -9.55 0.64
CA LYS A 478 -3.29 -9.55 0.45
C LYS A 478 -2.93 -9.85 -1.01
N LYS A 479 -3.60 -10.81 -1.65
CA LYS A 479 -3.44 -11.13 -3.07
C LYS A 479 -3.89 -9.97 -3.98
N HIS A 480 -5.03 -9.37 -3.69
CA HIS A 480 -5.57 -8.25 -4.45
C HIS A 480 -4.68 -7.02 -4.35
N HIS A 481 -4.02 -6.80 -3.22
CA HIS A 481 -3.07 -5.70 -3.08
C HIS A 481 -1.91 -5.83 -4.06
N GLU A 482 -1.35 -7.03 -4.24
CA GLU A 482 -0.33 -7.31 -5.25
C GLU A 482 -0.84 -7.05 -6.69
N VAL A 483 -2.07 -7.51 -6.99
CA VAL A 483 -2.69 -7.30 -8.31
C VAL A 483 -2.88 -5.81 -8.60
N LYS A 484 -3.40 -5.03 -7.64
CA LYS A 484 -3.57 -3.58 -7.78
C LYS A 484 -2.24 -2.87 -8.06
N LEU A 485 -1.17 -3.26 -7.38
CA LEU A 485 0.16 -2.70 -7.63
C LEU A 485 0.66 -3.04 -9.05
N LYS A 486 0.43 -4.28 -9.52
CA LYS A 486 0.75 -4.69 -10.89
C LYS A 486 -0.08 -3.97 -11.96
N GLU A 487 -1.34 -3.68 -11.68
CA GLU A 487 -2.18 -2.84 -12.54
C GLU A 487 -1.67 -1.41 -12.59
N GLY A 488 -1.31 -0.83 -11.44
CA GLY A 488 -0.69 0.50 -11.38
C GLY A 488 0.62 0.60 -12.18
N LEU A 489 1.41 -0.48 -12.30
CA LEU A 489 2.58 -0.53 -13.19
C LEU A 489 2.20 -0.42 -14.67
N LYS A 490 1.05 -0.98 -15.09
CA LYS A 490 0.55 -0.83 -16.46
C LYS A 490 0.19 0.63 -16.72
N ASP A 491 -0.51 1.27 -15.80
CA ASP A 491 -0.88 2.68 -15.91
C ASP A 491 0.35 3.59 -15.99
N LEU A 492 1.39 3.33 -15.19
CA LEU A 492 2.66 4.05 -15.30
C LEU A 492 3.33 3.86 -16.68
N SER A 493 3.24 2.65 -17.25
CA SER A 493 3.82 2.39 -18.58
C SER A 493 3.10 3.16 -19.70
N THR A 494 1.77 3.29 -19.62
CA THR A 494 0.99 4.13 -20.55
C THR A 494 1.38 5.60 -20.43
N LYS A 495 1.47 6.14 -19.21
CA LYS A 495 1.93 7.52 -18.96
C LYS A 495 3.36 7.78 -19.46
N ARG A 496 4.26 6.80 -19.29
CA ARG A 496 5.63 6.91 -19.83
C ARG A 496 5.59 7.01 -21.36
N MET A 497 4.78 6.18 -22.02
CA MET A 497 4.64 6.21 -23.47
C MET A 497 4.08 7.55 -23.96
N GLU A 498 3.10 8.14 -23.28
CA GLU A 498 2.55 9.47 -23.58
C GLU A 498 3.61 10.57 -23.46
N LEU A 499 4.39 10.58 -22.37
CA LEU A 499 5.46 11.54 -22.17
C LEU A 499 6.58 11.38 -23.21
N GLN A 500 6.90 10.14 -23.58
CA GLN A 500 7.90 9.87 -24.61
C GLN A 500 7.42 10.32 -25.99
N ASN A 501 6.14 10.14 -26.32
CA ASN A 501 5.54 10.68 -27.54
C ASN A 501 5.57 12.22 -27.54
N SER A 502 5.26 12.85 -26.41
CA SER A 502 5.40 14.31 -26.25
C SER A 502 6.84 14.75 -26.50
N LEU A 503 7.83 14.03 -25.93
CA LEU A 503 9.25 14.29 -26.12
C LEU A 503 9.63 14.25 -27.61
N THR A 504 9.23 13.19 -28.32
CA THR A 504 9.46 13.02 -29.76
C THR A 504 8.84 14.13 -30.59
N SER A 505 7.72 14.72 -30.15
CA SER A 505 7.08 15.85 -30.85
C SER A 505 7.74 17.20 -30.58
N THR A 506 8.25 17.44 -29.37
CA THR A 506 8.79 18.74 -28.95
C THR A 506 10.28 18.90 -29.23
N TRP A 507 11.05 17.80 -29.19
CA TRP A 507 12.49 17.82 -29.41
C TRP A 507 12.87 18.33 -30.81
N PRO A 508 12.26 17.84 -31.92
CA PRO A 508 12.58 18.32 -33.26
C PRO A 508 12.27 19.80 -33.46
N LYS A 509 11.23 20.33 -32.79
CA LYS A 509 10.85 21.75 -32.87
C LYS A 509 11.92 22.64 -32.23
N GLN A 510 12.45 22.23 -31.08
CA GLN A 510 13.56 22.94 -30.45
C GLN A 510 14.80 22.92 -31.35
N GLU A 511 15.17 21.75 -31.88
CA GLU A 511 16.35 21.60 -32.73
C GLU A 511 16.22 22.42 -34.02
N ALA A 512 15.03 22.44 -34.64
CA ALA A 512 14.73 23.26 -35.79
C ALA A 512 14.86 24.76 -35.49
N ALA A 513 14.34 25.22 -34.34
CA ALA A 513 14.47 26.62 -33.92
C ALA A 513 15.94 27.02 -33.68
N VAL A 514 16.74 26.14 -33.06
CA VAL A 514 18.19 26.33 -32.86
C VAL A 514 18.92 26.38 -34.20
N ALA A 515 18.65 25.43 -35.10
CA ALA A 515 19.26 25.36 -36.42
C ALA A 515 18.94 26.62 -37.26
N LYS A 516 17.67 27.03 -37.31
CA LYS A 516 17.22 28.25 -38.00
C LYS A 516 17.91 29.50 -37.43
N THR A 517 18.00 29.60 -36.11
CA THR A 517 18.67 30.74 -35.45
C THR A 517 20.17 30.77 -35.77
N ARG A 518 20.83 29.60 -35.83
CA ARG A 518 22.25 29.48 -36.21
C ARG A 518 22.48 29.86 -37.68
N GLU A 519 21.58 29.47 -38.57
CA GLU A 519 21.64 29.86 -39.98
C GLU A 519 21.43 31.36 -40.18
N LEU A 520 20.41 31.95 -39.54
CA LEU A 520 20.16 33.40 -39.57
C LEU A 520 21.34 34.20 -39.01
N LYS A 521 21.95 33.74 -37.92
CA LYS A 521 23.15 34.37 -37.37
C LYS A 521 24.28 34.42 -38.39
N LYS A 522 24.63 33.27 -38.99
CA LYS A 522 25.69 33.17 -40.02
C LYS A 522 25.37 34.03 -41.24
N LEU A 523 24.12 34.07 -41.66
CA LEU A 523 23.66 34.87 -42.79
C LEU A 523 23.83 36.37 -42.52
N CYS A 524 23.44 36.84 -41.32
CA CYS A 524 23.63 38.23 -40.92
C CYS A 524 25.11 38.61 -40.80
N GLU A 525 25.94 37.76 -40.17
CA GLU A 525 27.38 38.02 -40.01
C GLU A 525 28.12 38.09 -41.36
N SER A 526 27.85 37.13 -42.25
CA SER A 526 28.45 37.12 -43.60
C SER A 526 28.01 38.30 -44.46
N THR A 527 26.71 38.63 -44.42
CA THR A 527 26.15 39.77 -45.17
C THR A 527 26.69 41.08 -44.65
N LEU A 528 26.79 41.26 -43.33
CA LEU A 528 27.35 42.48 -42.76
C LEU A 528 28.86 42.56 -43.01
N SER A 529 29.59 41.46 -42.93
CA SER A 529 31.02 41.44 -43.25
C SER A 529 31.29 41.92 -44.68
N SER A 530 30.51 41.48 -45.67
CA SER A 530 30.64 41.96 -47.05
C SER A 530 30.29 43.45 -47.21
N MET A 531 29.36 43.98 -46.41
CA MET A 531 29.03 45.42 -46.38
C MET A 531 30.10 46.31 -45.73
N PHE A 532 31.03 45.72 -44.98
CA PHE A 532 32.13 46.41 -44.31
C PHE A 532 33.49 45.94 -44.84
N ASP A 533 33.61 45.80 -46.17
CA ASP A 533 34.87 45.50 -46.85
C ASP A 533 35.58 44.23 -46.34
N GLY A 534 34.83 43.21 -45.92
CA GLY A 534 35.35 41.94 -45.41
C GLY A 534 35.75 41.97 -43.92
N ARG A 535 35.44 43.04 -43.20
CA ARG A 535 35.68 43.14 -41.75
C ARG A 535 34.87 42.07 -40.99
N PRO A 536 35.45 41.38 -39.99
CA PRO A 536 34.72 40.37 -39.23
C PRO A 536 33.60 41.03 -38.40
N VAL A 537 32.39 40.48 -38.49
CA VAL A 537 31.21 40.92 -37.74
C VAL A 537 30.72 39.75 -36.91
N ASN A 538 30.57 39.95 -35.59
CA ASN A 538 30.04 38.94 -34.69
C ASN A 538 28.75 39.42 -34.04
N ILE A 539 27.74 38.57 -34.05
CA ILE A 539 26.53 38.76 -33.27
C ILE A 539 26.77 38.14 -31.89
N ILE A 540 26.74 38.99 -30.86
CA ILE A 540 27.08 38.64 -29.48
C ILE A 540 25.87 38.72 -28.54
N GLY A 541 25.99 38.08 -27.38
CA GLY A 541 24.97 38.02 -26.32
C GLY A 541 24.55 36.59 -25.99
N GLU A 542 23.39 36.46 -25.32
CA GLU A 542 22.81 35.17 -24.88
C GLU A 542 22.53 34.19 -26.03
N ILE A 543 22.41 34.69 -27.26
CA ILE A 543 22.34 33.87 -28.47
C ILE A 543 23.51 32.89 -28.58
N ASN A 544 24.72 33.25 -28.13
CA ASN A 544 25.88 32.37 -28.22
C ASN A 544 25.84 31.24 -27.19
N THR A 545 25.28 31.51 -26.01
CA THR A 545 25.10 30.49 -24.96
C THR A 545 23.98 29.51 -25.26
N LEU A 546 22.95 29.93 -26.01
CA LEU A 546 21.84 29.06 -26.40
C LEU A 546 22.09 28.26 -27.68
N LEU A 547 23.07 28.66 -28.48
CA LEU A 547 23.46 27.98 -29.73
C LEU A 547 24.71 27.11 -29.61
N MET A 548 25.43 27.19 -28.49
CA MET A 548 26.45 26.21 -28.07
C MET A 548 25.77 24.91 -27.67
#